data_AF-A0A368GC93-F1
#
_entry.id   AF-A0A368GC93-F1
#
_cell.length_a   1.000
_cell.length_b   1.000
_cell.length_c   1.000
_cell.angle_alpha   90.00
_cell.angle_beta   90.00
_cell.angle_gamma   90.00
#
_symmetry.space_group_name_H-M   'P 1'
#
loop_
_entity.id
_entity.type
_entity.pdbx_description
1 polymer ?
#
loop_
_entity_poly.entity_id
_entity_poly.type
_entity_poly.pdbx_seq_one_letter_code
_entity_poly.pdbx_strand_id
1 'polypeptide(L)'
;MRLIVALLAFTTAAYAAQPSKCKIEESIRNQFLDFHNEKRKELAAGHVKNFRPAKNMYKLRWSCDLERSANNYIKFCGINVPLSGAYGAMRAQFKASKGYPRPELINTALNGWWKQVEKNHLDEYNRYPNHTRLFGVANIINSETTKIGCSYYVCPTNDNKEAVDILCLYDDVADIAGRYLYDTGSPCTKSEECTTYRKSTCETATGLCVRPEEKPDNGKNTMCQVRESGMTDKVRNTFLDVHNDLRSLVASGNAQDKLVDGGKGSAPQAAKMMKMEYNCDLEKMAAEYARKCIYKHSTDEYRGFTEKSLPAGENLYRVSILDADKVKAAEWATRAWFSELKEVGIGSENNLTRALWDRSKGNLKMQIGHYTQLAWGNTDKIGCSIQQCLGNIGDKRKQTLVVCHYQEIGNRVGKIVYEIGTPCSNCPSGYKCENNLCAKKSRS
;
A
#
# COMPACT_ATOMS: atom_id res chain seq x y z
N MET A 1 62.89 1.12 -24.71
CA MET A 1 61.91 0.40 -23.87
C MET A 1 60.74 1.34 -23.58
N ARG A 2 59.67 1.28 -24.38
CA ARG A 2 58.40 1.97 -24.12
C ARG A 2 57.29 0.98 -24.49
N LEU A 3 56.72 0.32 -23.49
CA LEU A 3 55.54 -0.53 -23.65
C LEU A 3 54.33 0.39 -23.91
N ILE A 4 53.71 0.24 -25.08
CA ILE A 4 52.37 0.79 -25.35
C ILE A 4 51.37 -0.25 -24.86
N VAL A 5 50.75 0.02 -23.70
CA VAL A 5 49.63 -0.78 -23.20
C VAL A 5 48.36 -0.26 -23.87
N ALA A 6 47.81 -1.04 -24.79
CA ALA A 6 46.50 -0.78 -25.38
C ALA A 6 45.40 -1.12 -24.35
N LEU A 7 44.77 -0.09 -23.77
CA LEU A 7 43.58 -0.23 -22.95
C LEU A 7 42.39 -0.57 -23.86
N LEU A 8 41.98 -1.85 -23.85
CA LEU A 8 40.70 -2.29 -24.38
C LEU A 8 39.58 -1.76 -23.49
N ALA A 9 38.92 -0.70 -23.95
CA ALA A 9 37.69 -0.20 -23.35
C ALA A 9 36.56 -1.21 -23.60
N PHE A 10 36.27 -2.06 -22.62
CA PHE A 10 35.02 -2.82 -22.59
C PHE A 10 33.88 -1.85 -22.29
N THR A 11 33.20 -1.38 -23.33
CA THR A 11 31.91 -0.73 -23.19
C THR A 11 30.90 -1.78 -22.72
N THR A 12 30.58 -1.78 -21.43
CA THR A 12 29.39 -2.48 -20.94
C THR A 12 28.17 -1.75 -21.50
N ALA A 13 27.65 -2.25 -22.61
CA ALA A 13 26.33 -1.85 -23.08
C ALA A 13 25.34 -2.20 -21.96
N ALA A 14 24.85 -1.18 -21.26
CA ALA A 14 23.71 -1.33 -20.37
C ALA A 14 22.57 -1.89 -21.22
N TYR A 15 22.21 -3.15 -20.99
CA TYR A 15 21.08 -3.80 -21.64
C TYR A 15 19.83 -3.07 -21.14
N ALA A 16 19.40 -2.05 -21.87
CA ALA A 16 18.08 -1.48 -21.68
C ALA A 16 17.09 -2.61 -21.97
N ALA A 17 16.44 -3.12 -20.93
CA ALA A 17 15.44 -4.17 -21.06
C ALA A 17 14.40 -3.71 -22.09
N GLN A 18 14.29 -4.43 -23.22
CA GLN A 18 13.19 -4.25 -24.15
C GLN A 18 11.86 -4.33 -23.40
N PRO A 19 10.81 -3.56 -23.78
CA PRO A 19 9.48 -3.73 -23.24
C PRO A 19 9.09 -5.18 -23.48
N SER A 20 8.96 -5.90 -22.38
CA SER A 20 9.04 -7.33 -22.40
C SER A 20 7.67 -7.86 -22.82
N LYS A 21 7.56 -8.31 -24.08
CA LYS A 21 6.30 -8.71 -24.72
C LYS A 21 5.52 -9.71 -23.86
N CYS A 22 4.23 -9.43 -23.65
CA CYS A 22 3.29 -10.37 -23.02
C CYS A 22 3.31 -11.73 -23.76
N LYS A 23 3.15 -12.83 -23.02
CA LYS A 23 3.20 -14.22 -23.51
C LYS A 23 1.87 -14.74 -24.06
N ILE A 24 0.75 -14.44 -23.40
CA ILE A 24 -0.58 -14.92 -23.80
C ILE A 24 -1.27 -13.95 -24.76
N GLU A 25 -2.18 -14.50 -25.56
CA GLU A 25 -2.95 -13.78 -26.57
C GLU A 25 -3.75 -12.62 -25.96
N GLU A 26 -3.91 -11.53 -26.72
CA GLU A 26 -4.62 -10.33 -26.25
C GLU A 26 -6.09 -10.60 -25.91
N SER A 27 -6.77 -11.45 -26.68
CA SER A 27 -8.14 -11.89 -26.40
C SER A 27 -8.28 -12.53 -25.01
N ILE A 28 -7.32 -13.36 -24.62
CA ILE A 28 -7.29 -14.00 -23.31
C ILE A 28 -6.96 -12.98 -22.21
N ARG A 29 -6.02 -12.06 -22.46
CA ARG A 29 -5.70 -10.98 -21.52
C ARG A 29 -6.94 -10.12 -21.24
N ASN A 30 -7.67 -9.75 -22.28
CA ASN A 30 -8.91 -8.98 -22.17
C ASN A 30 -9.98 -9.75 -21.41
N GLN A 31 -10.13 -11.06 -21.64
CA GLN A 31 -11.07 -11.88 -20.87
C GLN A 31 -10.84 -11.81 -19.35
N PHE A 32 -9.58 -11.91 -18.90
CA PHE A 32 -9.24 -11.71 -17.49
C PHE A 32 -9.51 -10.27 -17.05
N LEU A 33 -8.97 -9.29 -17.78
CA LEU A 33 -9.00 -7.89 -17.38
C LEU A 33 -10.43 -7.32 -17.30
N ASP A 34 -11.24 -7.61 -18.32
CA ASP A 34 -12.61 -7.11 -18.45
C ASP A 34 -13.51 -7.71 -17.37
N PHE A 35 -13.36 -9.00 -17.06
CA PHE A 35 -14.09 -9.62 -15.96
C PHE A 35 -13.83 -8.90 -14.63
N HIS A 36 -12.55 -8.65 -14.30
CA HIS A 36 -12.20 -8.00 -13.04
C HIS A 36 -12.72 -6.57 -12.99
N ASN A 37 -12.53 -5.80 -14.05
CA ASN A 37 -12.99 -4.41 -14.10
C ASN A 37 -14.51 -4.29 -14.09
N GLU A 38 -15.24 -5.20 -14.73
CA GLU A 38 -16.71 -5.22 -14.65
C GLU A 38 -17.18 -5.56 -13.22
N LYS A 39 -16.57 -6.54 -12.54
CA LYS A 39 -16.92 -6.86 -11.15
C LYS A 39 -16.58 -5.74 -10.17
N ARG A 40 -15.47 -5.03 -10.39
CA ARG A 40 -15.11 -3.84 -9.61
C ARG A 40 -16.10 -2.69 -9.82
N LYS A 41 -16.52 -2.46 -11.07
CA LYS A 41 -17.55 -1.49 -11.42
C LYS A 41 -18.92 -1.84 -10.80
N GLU A 42 -19.37 -3.09 -10.93
CA GLU A 42 -20.60 -3.58 -10.30
C GLU A 42 -20.58 -3.36 -8.79
N LEU A 43 -19.47 -3.69 -8.12
CA LEU A 43 -19.32 -3.49 -6.68
C LEU A 43 -19.29 -2.00 -6.32
N ALA A 44 -18.54 -1.18 -7.05
CA ALA A 44 -18.47 0.26 -6.81
C ALA A 44 -19.84 0.92 -6.91
N ALA A 45 -20.65 0.52 -7.90
CA ALA A 45 -22.02 0.98 -8.09
C ALA A 45 -23.04 0.42 -7.07
N GLY A 46 -22.65 -0.54 -6.23
CA GLY A 46 -23.54 -1.16 -5.25
C GLY A 46 -24.47 -2.24 -5.84
N HIS A 47 -24.13 -2.82 -7.00
CA HIS A 47 -24.90 -3.87 -7.65
C HIS A 47 -24.55 -5.29 -7.14
N VAL A 48 -23.59 -5.41 -6.23
CA VAL A 48 -23.18 -6.69 -5.64
C VAL A 48 -23.89 -6.90 -4.31
N LYS A 49 -24.82 -7.87 -4.29
CA LYS A 49 -25.60 -8.22 -3.10
C LYS A 49 -24.70 -8.54 -1.90
N ASN A 50 -25.08 -8.07 -0.71
CA ASN A 50 -24.35 -8.19 0.57
C ASN A 50 -23.06 -7.37 0.69
N PHE A 51 -22.68 -6.61 -0.33
CA PHE A 51 -21.51 -5.73 -0.31
C PHE A 51 -21.95 -4.27 -0.41
N ARG A 52 -21.27 -3.39 0.31
CA ARG A 52 -21.52 -1.94 0.23
C ARG A 52 -20.89 -1.36 -1.05
N PRO A 53 -21.45 -0.29 -1.62
CA PRO A 53 -20.83 0.42 -2.74
C PRO A 53 -19.46 0.97 -2.32
N ALA A 54 -18.56 1.12 -3.29
CA ALA A 54 -17.17 1.51 -3.05
C ALA A 54 -16.84 2.85 -3.70
N LYS A 55 -16.30 3.78 -2.89
CA LYS A 55 -15.52 4.91 -3.42
C LYS A 55 -14.08 4.47 -3.67
N ASN A 56 -13.33 5.26 -4.44
CA ASN A 56 -11.91 5.01 -4.67
C ASN A 56 -11.58 3.62 -5.23
N MET A 57 -12.48 2.98 -5.98
CA MET A 57 -12.22 1.68 -6.60
C MET A 57 -11.37 1.86 -7.86
N TYR A 58 -10.13 1.35 -7.88
CA TYR A 58 -9.23 1.57 -9.02
C TYR A 58 -9.47 0.58 -10.16
N LYS A 59 -9.41 1.04 -11.40
CA LYS A 59 -9.40 0.20 -12.59
C LYS A 59 -8.07 -0.57 -12.65
N LEU A 60 -8.17 -1.88 -12.85
CA LEU A 60 -7.01 -2.72 -13.10
C LEU A 60 -6.50 -2.48 -14.52
N ARG A 61 -5.18 -2.44 -14.67
CA ARG A 61 -4.48 -2.47 -15.94
C ARG A 61 -3.68 -3.75 -16.08
N TRP A 62 -3.48 -4.21 -17.30
CA TRP A 62 -2.65 -5.38 -17.55
C TRP A 62 -1.16 -5.07 -17.29
N SER A 63 -0.44 -6.02 -16.69
CA SER A 63 1.01 -5.97 -16.50
C SER A 63 1.66 -7.21 -17.12
N CYS A 64 2.43 -7.01 -18.20
CA CYS A 64 3.20 -8.11 -18.81
C CYS A 64 4.24 -8.70 -17.84
N ASP A 65 4.74 -7.92 -16.88
CA ASP A 65 5.67 -8.42 -15.87
C ASP A 65 4.98 -9.33 -14.85
N LEU A 66 3.77 -8.96 -14.38
CA LEU A 66 2.96 -9.84 -13.52
C LEU A 66 2.55 -11.12 -14.27
N GLU A 67 2.18 -11.01 -15.55
CA GLU A 67 1.87 -12.16 -16.38
C GLU A 67 3.07 -13.11 -16.52
N ARG A 68 4.28 -12.57 -16.79
CA ARG A 68 5.49 -13.38 -16.88
C ARG A 68 5.81 -14.05 -15.54
N SER A 69 5.67 -13.32 -14.44
CA SER A 69 5.82 -13.88 -13.09
C SER A 69 4.82 -15.00 -12.86
N ALA A 70 3.54 -14.80 -13.18
CA ALA A 70 2.50 -15.82 -13.08
C ALA A 70 2.88 -17.07 -13.87
N ASN A 71 3.28 -16.91 -15.13
CA ASN A 71 3.75 -18.01 -15.98
C ASN A 71 4.94 -18.77 -15.37
N ASN A 72 5.89 -18.05 -14.78
CA ASN A 72 7.06 -18.65 -14.14
C ASN A 72 6.71 -19.49 -12.91
N TYR A 73 5.63 -19.17 -12.18
CA TYR A 73 5.18 -19.97 -11.05
C TYR A 73 4.47 -21.26 -11.47
N ILE A 74 3.70 -21.24 -12.57
CA ILE A 74 2.85 -22.38 -12.96
C ILE A 74 3.45 -23.32 -14.01
N LYS A 75 4.55 -22.95 -14.67
CA LYS A 75 5.21 -23.78 -15.69
C LYS A 75 5.74 -25.12 -15.18
N PHE A 76 5.77 -25.33 -13.86
CA PHE A 76 6.32 -26.53 -13.20
C PHE A 76 5.26 -27.59 -12.84
N CYS A 77 4.03 -27.45 -13.33
CA CYS A 77 3.07 -28.55 -13.43
C CYS A 77 2.83 -29.40 -12.16
N GLY A 78 2.20 -28.79 -11.16
CA GLY A 78 1.80 -29.47 -9.92
C GLY A 78 2.80 -29.31 -8.77
N ILE A 79 4.01 -28.82 -9.06
CA ILE A 79 4.92 -28.32 -8.02
C ILE A 79 4.38 -26.98 -7.52
N ASN A 80 4.00 -26.92 -6.24
CA ASN A 80 3.57 -25.67 -5.63
C ASN A 80 4.81 -24.83 -5.29
N VAL A 81 5.17 -23.93 -6.20
CA VAL A 81 6.23 -22.95 -5.96
C VAL A 81 5.70 -21.90 -4.97
N PRO A 82 6.37 -21.67 -3.82
CA PRO A 82 5.96 -20.64 -2.87
C PRO A 82 5.86 -19.28 -3.57
N LEU A 83 4.69 -18.66 -3.49
CA LEU A 83 4.47 -17.33 -4.04
C LEU A 83 5.24 -16.30 -3.21
N SER A 84 5.80 -15.31 -3.91
CA SER A 84 6.41 -14.17 -3.23
C SER A 84 5.33 -13.34 -2.55
N GLY A 85 5.64 -12.84 -1.36
CA GLY A 85 4.85 -11.88 -0.60
C GLY A 85 4.64 -10.52 -1.26
N ALA A 86 5.22 -10.31 -2.44
CA ALA A 86 5.02 -9.12 -3.26
C ALA A 86 3.66 -9.08 -3.99
N TYR A 87 2.93 -10.20 -4.06
CA TYR A 87 1.73 -10.31 -4.90
C TYR A 87 0.54 -10.88 -4.15
N GLY A 88 -0.64 -10.29 -4.38
CA GLY A 88 -1.88 -11.04 -4.25
C GLY A 88 -1.92 -12.10 -5.35
N ALA A 89 -2.59 -13.23 -5.10
CA ALA A 89 -2.62 -14.33 -6.06
C ALA A 89 -3.92 -15.11 -6.03
N MET A 90 -4.36 -15.55 -7.21
CA MET A 90 -5.50 -16.45 -7.35
C MET A 90 -5.18 -17.54 -8.35
N ARG A 91 -5.36 -18.79 -7.92
CA ARG A 91 -5.00 -19.99 -8.70
C ARG A 91 -6.22 -20.89 -8.90
N ALA A 92 -6.31 -21.49 -10.07
CA ALA A 92 -7.29 -22.52 -10.39
C ALA A 92 -6.63 -23.62 -11.20
N GLN A 93 -6.96 -24.88 -10.88
CA GLN A 93 -6.39 -26.05 -11.53
C GLN A 93 -7.51 -26.92 -12.08
N PHE A 94 -7.40 -27.31 -13.34
CA PHE A 94 -8.40 -28.11 -14.04
C PHE A 94 -7.77 -29.36 -14.63
N LYS A 95 -8.58 -30.42 -14.75
CA LYS A 95 -8.31 -31.55 -15.63
C LYS A 95 -9.34 -31.48 -16.75
N ALA A 96 -8.89 -31.38 -17.99
CA ALA A 96 -9.76 -31.26 -19.16
C ALA A 96 -9.33 -32.24 -20.26
N SER A 97 -10.20 -32.51 -21.22
CA SER A 97 -9.82 -33.25 -22.43
C SER A 97 -8.79 -32.45 -23.23
N LYS A 98 -7.93 -33.14 -23.97
CA LYS A 98 -6.94 -32.49 -24.84
C LYS A 98 -7.62 -31.54 -25.83
N GLY A 99 -7.13 -30.30 -25.91
CA GLY A 99 -7.68 -29.27 -26.80
C GLY A 99 -8.94 -28.57 -26.29
N TYR A 100 -9.36 -28.81 -25.04
CA TYR A 100 -10.51 -28.11 -24.45
C TYR A 100 -10.33 -26.58 -24.51
N PRO A 101 -11.37 -25.80 -24.88
CA PRO A 101 -11.26 -24.35 -25.05
C PRO A 101 -10.74 -23.63 -23.80
N ARG A 102 -9.61 -22.94 -23.93
CA ARG A 102 -9.02 -22.16 -22.82
C ARG A 102 -9.94 -21.04 -22.31
N PRO A 103 -10.66 -20.30 -23.18
CA PRO A 103 -11.61 -19.31 -22.71
C PRO A 103 -12.68 -19.87 -21.76
N GLU A 104 -13.15 -21.10 -21.97
CA GLU A 104 -14.18 -21.71 -21.11
C GLU A 104 -13.64 -22.08 -19.72
N LEU A 105 -12.41 -22.63 -19.64
CA LEU A 105 -11.76 -22.91 -18.35
C LEU A 105 -11.50 -21.62 -17.57
N ILE A 106 -11.08 -20.56 -18.27
CA ILE A 106 -10.85 -19.25 -17.67
C ILE A 106 -12.15 -18.67 -17.12
N ASN A 107 -13.23 -18.69 -17.91
CA ASN A 107 -14.55 -18.28 -17.42
C ASN A 107 -15.00 -19.09 -16.20
N THR A 108 -14.76 -20.40 -16.21
CA THR A 108 -15.08 -21.27 -15.07
C THR A 108 -14.31 -20.87 -13.81
N ALA A 109 -13.00 -20.57 -13.94
CA ALA A 109 -12.18 -20.08 -12.84
C ALA A 109 -12.68 -18.75 -12.28
N LEU A 110 -12.87 -17.77 -13.16
CA LEU A 110 -13.31 -16.41 -12.81
C LEU A 110 -14.67 -16.42 -12.09
N ASN A 111 -15.65 -17.13 -12.65
CA ASN A 111 -16.96 -17.26 -12.03
C ASN A 111 -16.89 -18.02 -10.70
N GLY A 112 -16.06 -19.07 -10.61
CA GLY A 112 -15.85 -19.82 -9.38
C GLY A 112 -15.28 -18.98 -8.25
N TRP A 113 -14.32 -18.10 -8.57
CA TRP A 113 -13.76 -17.14 -7.62
C TRP A 113 -14.80 -16.12 -7.16
N TRP A 114 -15.54 -15.53 -8.11
CA TRP A 114 -16.55 -14.51 -7.81
C TRP A 114 -17.74 -15.03 -7.01
N LYS A 115 -18.15 -16.29 -7.22
CA LYS A 115 -19.30 -16.93 -6.56
C LYS A 115 -19.28 -16.83 -5.03
N GLN A 116 -18.12 -16.61 -4.42
CA GLN A 116 -17.99 -16.41 -2.97
C GLN A 116 -18.80 -15.20 -2.46
N VAL A 117 -19.09 -14.18 -3.28
CA VAL A 117 -19.93 -13.03 -2.87
C VAL A 117 -21.36 -13.42 -2.50
N GLU A 118 -21.89 -14.52 -3.06
CA GLU A 118 -23.28 -14.92 -2.86
C GLU A 118 -23.59 -15.34 -1.41
N LYS A 119 -22.60 -15.90 -0.71
CA LYS A 119 -22.75 -16.54 0.61
C LYS A 119 -21.99 -15.84 1.73
N ASN A 120 -21.29 -14.76 1.42
CA ASN A 120 -20.40 -14.09 2.37
C ASN A 120 -20.65 -12.57 2.36
N HIS A 121 -20.21 -11.91 3.42
CA HIS A 121 -20.24 -10.47 3.60
C HIS A 121 -18.95 -10.01 4.28
N LEU A 122 -18.65 -8.72 4.20
CA LEU A 122 -17.57 -8.09 4.97
C LEU A 122 -18.15 -7.41 6.22
N ASP A 123 -17.27 -7.02 7.15
CA ASP A 123 -17.66 -6.24 8.32
C ASP A 123 -18.10 -4.81 7.95
N GLU A 124 -18.45 -3.98 8.94
CA GLU A 124 -18.90 -2.59 8.71
C GLU A 124 -17.87 -1.70 8.00
N TYR A 125 -16.59 -2.09 8.06
CA TYR A 125 -15.43 -1.38 7.51
C TYR A 125 -14.90 -2.01 6.22
N ASN A 126 -15.59 -3.03 5.70
CA ASN A 126 -15.20 -3.80 4.52
C ASN A 126 -13.78 -4.41 4.65
N ARG A 127 -13.42 -4.87 5.86
CA ARG A 127 -12.12 -5.50 6.13
C ARG A 127 -12.13 -6.98 5.77
N TYR A 128 -11.01 -7.48 5.30
CA TYR A 128 -10.82 -8.91 5.05
C TYR A 128 -10.95 -9.70 6.36
N PRO A 129 -11.82 -10.73 6.42
CA PRO A 129 -12.09 -11.44 7.66
C PRO A 129 -10.95 -12.38 8.05
N ASN A 130 -10.97 -12.84 9.30
CA ASN A 130 -10.06 -13.89 9.79
C ASN A 130 -10.51 -15.30 9.36
N HIS A 131 -10.81 -15.48 8.07
CA HIS A 131 -11.12 -16.76 7.45
C HIS A 131 -10.95 -16.68 5.92
N THR A 132 -10.81 -17.81 5.25
CA THR A 132 -10.45 -17.88 3.82
C THR A 132 -11.63 -17.85 2.85
N ARG A 133 -12.89 -17.82 3.33
CA ARG A 133 -14.10 -17.92 2.48
C ARG A 133 -14.27 -16.81 1.43
N LEU A 134 -13.52 -15.70 1.57
CA LEU A 134 -13.52 -14.56 0.65
C LEU A 134 -12.20 -14.43 -0.13
N PHE A 135 -11.29 -15.39 -0.03
CA PHE A 135 -9.98 -15.33 -0.68
C PHE A 135 -10.07 -15.10 -2.19
N GLY A 136 -11.04 -15.74 -2.87
CA GLY A 136 -11.23 -15.60 -4.31
C GLY A 136 -11.87 -14.27 -4.72
N VAL A 137 -12.50 -13.55 -3.79
CA VAL A 137 -13.11 -12.23 -4.07
C VAL A 137 -12.17 -11.10 -3.66
N ALA A 138 -11.41 -11.27 -2.58
CA ALA A 138 -10.61 -10.22 -1.96
C ALA A 138 -9.67 -9.53 -2.95
N ASN A 139 -8.93 -10.29 -3.76
CA ASN A 139 -8.03 -9.70 -4.74
C ASN A 139 -8.77 -8.98 -5.88
N ILE A 140 -9.97 -9.42 -6.24
CA ILE A 140 -10.82 -8.77 -7.24
C ILE A 140 -11.33 -7.42 -6.72
N ILE A 141 -11.76 -7.36 -5.46
CA ILE A 141 -12.45 -6.20 -4.88
C ILE A 141 -11.53 -5.24 -4.09
N ASN A 142 -10.25 -5.57 -3.94
CA ASN A 142 -9.30 -4.68 -3.26
C ASN A 142 -9.14 -3.38 -4.06
N SER A 143 -9.72 -2.30 -3.56
CA SER A 143 -9.77 -0.99 -4.22
C SER A 143 -8.40 -0.42 -4.56
N GLU A 144 -7.37 -0.75 -3.77
CA GLU A 144 -5.99 -0.26 -3.93
C GLU A 144 -5.20 -1.02 -5.01
N THR A 145 -5.63 -2.24 -5.40
CA THR A 145 -4.99 -2.97 -6.51
C THR A 145 -5.16 -2.20 -7.82
N THR A 146 -4.07 -2.06 -8.59
CA THR A 146 -4.08 -1.30 -9.86
C THR A 146 -3.58 -2.08 -11.06
N LYS A 147 -2.90 -3.20 -10.85
CA LYS A 147 -2.37 -4.05 -11.92
C LYS A 147 -2.70 -5.51 -11.68
N ILE A 148 -2.98 -6.19 -12.78
CA ILE A 148 -3.17 -7.65 -12.83
C ILE A 148 -2.33 -8.22 -13.97
N GLY A 149 -1.79 -9.41 -13.78
CA GLY A 149 -1.24 -10.22 -14.86
C GLY A 149 -1.55 -11.68 -14.60
N CYS A 150 -2.21 -12.32 -15.56
CA CYS A 150 -2.58 -13.72 -15.47
C CYS A 150 -1.89 -14.53 -16.55
N SER A 151 -1.58 -15.79 -16.24
CA SER A 151 -1.13 -16.78 -17.21
C SER A 151 -1.88 -18.08 -16.96
N TYR A 152 -1.95 -18.90 -18.00
CA TYR A 152 -2.23 -20.32 -17.85
C TYR A 152 -1.05 -21.14 -18.37
N TYR A 153 -0.97 -22.40 -17.96
CA TYR A 153 0.00 -23.36 -18.47
C TYR A 153 -0.65 -24.73 -18.61
N VAL A 154 -0.36 -25.40 -19.72
CA VAL A 154 -0.86 -26.74 -20.01
C VAL A 154 0.22 -27.74 -19.65
N CYS A 155 -0.13 -28.63 -18.73
CA CYS A 155 0.74 -29.65 -18.20
C CYS A 155 0.50 -30.96 -18.93
N PRO A 156 1.56 -31.57 -19.51
CA PRO A 156 1.46 -32.87 -20.16
C PRO A 156 0.90 -33.90 -19.18
N THR A 157 -0.01 -34.74 -19.64
CA THR A 157 -0.46 -35.93 -18.91
C THR A 157 -0.36 -37.15 -19.81
N ASN A 158 -0.25 -38.34 -19.22
CA ASN A 158 -0.07 -39.60 -19.97
C ASN A 158 -1.36 -40.12 -20.62
N ASP A 159 -2.50 -39.47 -20.35
CA ASP A 159 -3.81 -39.82 -20.90
C ASP A 159 -4.23 -38.83 -22.01
N ASN A 160 -5.35 -39.06 -22.70
CA ASN A 160 -6.01 -38.08 -23.60
C ASN A 160 -6.57 -36.82 -22.87
N LYS A 161 -5.98 -36.48 -21.73
CA LYS A 161 -6.34 -35.37 -20.85
C LYS A 161 -5.17 -34.39 -20.77
N GLU A 162 -5.47 -33.20 -20.30
CA GLU A 162 -4.51 -32.15 -20.01
C GLU A 162 -4.84 -31.58 -18.64
N ALA A 163 -3.80 -31.32 -17.84
CA ALA A 163 -3.94 -30.51 -16.64
C ALA A 163 -3.68 -29.05 -17.02
N VAL A 164 -4.56 -28.14 -16.63
CA VAL A 164 -4.42 -26.71 -16.90
C VAL A 164 -4.33 -25.98 -15.59
N ASP A 165 -3.25 -25.23 -15.42
CA ASP A 165 -3.03 -24.39 -14.25
C ASP A 165 -3.20 -22.93 -14.66
N ILE A 166 -4.01 -22.18 -13.92
CA ILE A 166 -4.31 -20.77 -14.16
C ILE A 166 -3.88 -20.00 -12.92
N LEU A 167 -3.07 -18.96 -13.09
CA LEU A 167 -2.65 -18.08 -12.02
C LEU A 167 -2.79 -16.62 -12.44
N CYS A 168 -3.49 -15.84 -11.63
CA CYS A 168 -3.50 -14.38 -11.67
C CYS A 168 -2.68 -13.84 -10.52
N LEU A 169 -1.78 -12.91 -10.81
CA LEU A 169 -1.06 -12.12 -9.83
C LEU A 169 -1.56 -10.67 -9.86
N TYR A 170 -1.58 -10.07 -8.68
CA TYR A 170 -2.02 -8.69 -8.44
C TYR A 170 -0.87 -7.90 -7.83
N ASP A 171 -0.80 -6.60 -8.10
CA ASP A 171 0.24 -5.73 -7.54
C ASP A 171 0.02 -5.36 -6.06
N ASP A 172 -0.88 -6.05 -5.36
CA ASP A 172 -1.19 -5.83 -3.96
C ASP A 172 -1.79 -7.08 -3.31
N VAL A 173 -1.66 -7.21 -1.99
CA VAL A 173 -2.03 -8.41 -1.22
C VAL A 173 -3.31 -8.19 -0.41
N ALA A 174 -4.45 -8.68 -0.90
CA ALA A 174 -5.75 -8.37 -0.33
C ALA A 174 -6.13 -9.21 0.92
N ASP A 175 -5.56 -10.39 1.08
CA ASP A 175 -5.99 -11.42 2.04
C ASP A 175 -5.32 -11.33 3.42
N ILE A 176 -4.89 -10.13 3.81
CA ILE A 176 -4.34 -9.85 5.14
C ILE A 176 -5.51 -9.62 6.10
N ALA A 177 -5.68 -10.48 7.11
CA ALA A 177 -6.77 -10.35 8.08
C ALA A 177 -6.81 -8.97 8.74
N GLY A 178 -8.00 -8.34 8.72
CA GLY A 178 -8.22 -6.99 9.24
C GLY A 178 -7.83 -5.86 8.28
N ARG A 179 -7.22 -6.15 7.12
CA ARG A 179 -6.92 -5.14 6.11
C ARG A 179 -8.21 -4.66 5.43
N TYR A 180 -8.28 -3.37 5.16
CA TYR A 180 -9.32 -2.77 4.33
C TYR A 180 -9.23 -3.26 2.89
N LEU A 181 -10.36 -3.72 2.34
CA LEU A 181 -10.45 -3.98 0.90
C LEU A 181 -10.91 -2.73 0.16
N TYR A 182 -11.87 -1.98 0.71
CA TYR A 182 -12.35 -0.73 0.12
C TYR A 182 -13.12 0.13 1.12
N ASP A 183 -13.20 1.43 0.88
CA ASP A 183 -14.05 2.31 1.68
C ASP A 183 -15.46 2.43 1.07
N THR A 184 -16.47 2.41 1.95
CA THR A 184 -17.86 2.62 1.52
C THR A 184 -18.03 4.02 0.95
N GLY A 185 -18.69 4.12 -0.20
CA GLY A 185 -19.05 5.39 -0.83
C GLY A 185 -19.51 5.21 -2.26
N SER A 186 -19.83 6.32 -2.91
CA SER A 186 -20.24 6.32 -4.31
C SER A 186 -19.03 6.13 -5.24
N PRO A 187 -19.22 5.53 -6.43
CA PRO A 187 -18.19 5.48 -7.45
C PRO A 187 -17.79 6.90 -7.87
N CYS A 188 -16.59 7.06 -8.43
CA CYS A 188 -16.13 8.38 -8.82
C CYS A 188 -16.97 8.93 -10.00
N THR A 189 -17.19 10.22 -9.99
CA THR A 189 -17.76 11.02 -11.08
C THR A 189 -16.78 12.10 -11.54
N LYS A 190 -15.79 12.44 -10.70
CA LYS A 190 -14.72 13.39 -11.01
C LYS A 190 -13.38 12.91 -10.46
N SER A 191 -12.30 13.40 -11.04
CA SER A 191 -10.94 12.99 -10.69
C SER A 191 -10.56 13.32 -9.24
N GLU A 192 -11.13 14.38 -8.67
CA GLU A 192 -10.87 14.82 -7.29
C GLU A 192 -11.39 13.82 -6.25
N GLU A 193 -12.32 12.95 -6.62
CA GLU A 193 -12.85 11.90 -5.74
C GLU A 193 -11.91 10.69 -5.67
N CYS A 194 -10.95 10.56 -6.59
CA CYS A 194 -9.94 9.51 -6.62
C CYS A 194 -8.73 9.90 -5.77
N THR A 195 -8.86 9.68 -4.47
CA THR A 195 -7.98 10.21 -3.43
C THR A 195 -6.91 9.23 -2.94
N THR A 196 -7.02 7.94 -3.25
CA THR A 196 -6.02 6.95 -2.81
C THR A 196 -4.62 7.24 -3.35
N TYR A 197 -4.48 7.49 -4.65
CA TYR A 197 -3.20 7.77 -5.30
C TYR A 197 -3.23 9.16 -5.93
N ARG A 198 -2.19 9.95 -5.69
CA ARG A 198 -2.08 11.31 -6.22
C ARG A 198 -2.15 11.34 -7.74
N LYS A 199 -2.80 12.38 -8.29
CA LYS A 199 -3.00 12.60 -9.74
C LYS A 199 -3.78 11.48 -10.43
N SER A 200 -4.57 10.72 -9.68
CA SER A 200 -5.52 9.78 -10.28
C SER A 200 -6.63 10.53 -10.98
N THR A 201 -7.19 9.90 -12.01
CA THR A 201 -8.33 10.41 -12.75
C THR A 201 -9.54 9.50 -12.56
N CYS A 202 -10.74 10.01 -12.81
CA CYS A 202 -11.93 9.17 -12.85
C CYS A 202 -12.27 8.76 -14.29
N GLU A 203 -12.45 7.46 -14.54
CA GLU A 203 -13.09 6.98 -15.76
C GLU A 203 -14.61 7.03 -15.56
N THR A 204 -15.22 8.17 -15.89
CA THR A 204 -16.62 8.47 -15.58
C THR A 204 -17.62 7.48 -16.16
N ALA A 205 -17.30 6.83 -17.28
CA ALA A 205 -18.14 5.79 -17.89
C ALA A 205 -18.29 4.53 -17.01
N THR A 206 -17.28 4.21 -16.20
CA THR A 206 -17.28 3.03 -15.32
C THR A 206 -17.35 3.38 -13.85
N GLY A 207 -17.07 4.64 -13.49
CA GLY A 207 -16.96 5.09 -12.11
C GLY A 207 -15.71 4.57 -11.37
N LEU A 208 -14.73 4.06 -12.12
CA LEU A 208 -13.48 3.54 -11.60
C LEU A 208 -12.36 4.60 -11.64
N CYS A 209 -11.58 4.65 -10.57
CA CYS A 209 -10.40 5.49 -10.47
C CYS A 209 -9.25 4.92 -11.29
N VAL A 210 -8.42 5.79 -11.86
CA VAL A 210 -7.34 5.39 -12.75
C VAL A 210 -6.03 5.96 -12.19
N ARG A 211 -5.15 5.06 -11.71
CA ARG A 211 -3.84 5.44 -11.19
C ARG A 211 -2.91 5.86 -12.35
N PRO A 212 -2.17 6.96 -12.24
CA PRO A 212 -1.13 7.29 -13.21
C PRO A 212 -0.05 6.19 -13.24
N GLU A 213 0.58 6.02 -14.40
CA GLU A 213 1.66 5.04 -14.50
C GLU A 213 2.91 5.54 -13.75
N GLU A 214 3.38 4.73 -12.81
CA GLU A 214 4.61 5.00 -12.08
C GLU A 214 5.74 4.10 -12.57
N LYS A 215 6.93 4.68 -12.65
CA LYS A 215 8.15 3.93 -12.95
C LYS A 215 8.38 2.87 -11.86
N PRO A 216 8.75 1.63 -12.25
CA PRO A 216 9.17 0.61 -11.29
C PRO A 216 10.33 1.08 -10.41
N ASP A 217 10.50 0.45 -9.26
CA ASP A 217 11.71 0.62 -8.48
C ASP A 217 12.92 0.16 -9.30
N ASN A 218 13.88 1.05 -9.51
CA ASN A 218 15.09 0.79 -10.26
C ASN A 218 16.31 0.53 -9.35
N GLY A 219 16.07 0.38 -8.04
CA GLY A 219 17.12 0.10 -7.05
C GLY A 219 18.04 1.29 -6.75
N LYS A 220 17.75 2.49 -7.29
CA LYS A 220 18.56 3.67 -7.00
C LYS A 220 18.50 4.02 -5.52
N ASN A 221 19.66 4.45 -5.01
CA ASN A 221 19.86 4.84 -3.62
C ASN A 221 20.67 6.14 -3.58
N THR A 222 20.08 7.22 -4.07
CA THR A 222 20.72 8.53 -4.21
C THR A 222 20.22 9.55 -3.19
N MET A 223 19.05 9.34 -2.58
CA MET A 223 18.50 10.23 -1.55
C MET A 223 19.27 10.14 -0.24
N CYS A 224 19.66 8.93 0.18
CA CYS A 224 20.41 8.70 1.40
C CYS A 224 21.57 7.73 1.14
N GLN A 225 22.71 7.97 1.78
CA GLN A 225 23.88 7.09 1.65
C GLN A 225 23.91 5.95 2.69
N VAL A 226 22.76 5.62 3.29
CA VAL A 226 22.63 4.53 4.29
C VAL A 226 22.45 3.19 3.56
N ARG A 227 23.54 2.63 3.02
CA ARG A 227 23.46 1.40 2.19
C ARG A 227 22.90 0.20 2.94
N GLU A 228 23.20 0.10 4.22
CA GLU A 228 22.81 -1.05 5.05
C GLU A 228 21.29 -1.11 5.32
N SER A 229 20.51 -0.04 5.09
CA SER A 229 19.05 -0.07 5.31
C SER A 229 18.32 -0.92 4.27
N GLY A 230 18.96 -1.17 3.11
CA GLY A 230 18.31 -1.79 1.96
C GLY A 230 17.11 -0.99 1.44
N MET A 231 17.03 0.30 1.76
CA MET A 231 16.01 1.23 1.27
C MET A 231 16.45 1.80 -0.08
N THR A 232 15.49 1.93 -0.99
CA THR A 232 15.66 2.59 -2.29
C THR A 232 15.00 3.96 -2.29
N ASP A 233 15.35 4.81 -3.25
CA ASP A 233 14.71 6.11 -3.44
C ASP A 233 13.21 5.95 -3.68
N LYS A 234 12.77 4.85 -4.32
CA LYS A 234 11.35 4.58 -4.51
C LYS A 234 10.64 4.36 -3.18
N VAL A 235 11.19 3.52 -2.29
CA VAL A 235 10.58 3.26 -0.97
C VAL A 235 10.53 4.53 -0.10
N ARG A 236 11.60 5.34 -0.12
CA ARG A 236 11.65 6.62 0.61
C ARG A 236 10.60 7.59 0.13
N ASN A 237 10.50 7.76 -1.20
CA ASN A 237 9.48 8.62 -1.80
C ASN A 237 8.08 8.08 -1.51
N THR A 238 7.87 6.76 -1.50
CA THR A 238 6.58 6.19 -1.11
C THR A 238 6.18 6.56 0.32
N PHE A 239 7.08 6.44 1.30
CA PHE A 239 6.78 6.93 2.66
C PHE A 239 6.45 8.43 2.65
N LEU A 240 7.31 9.24 2.04
CA LEU A 240 7.19 10.69 2.02
C LEU A 240 5.90 11.17 1.34
N ASP A 241 5.60 10.62 0.17
CA ASP A 241 4.47 11.01 -0.67
C ASP A 241 3.16 10.59 0.00
N VAL A 242 3.05 9.35 0.47
CA VAL A 242 1.82 8.87 1.14
C VAL A 242 1.56 9.66 2.43
N HIS A 243 2.60 9.96 3.22
CA HIS A 243 2.42 10.82 4.41
C HIS A 243 1.91 12.21 4.03
N ASN A 244 2.53 12.87 3.05
CA ASN A 244 2.13 14.21 2.63
C ASN A 244 0.75 14.24 1.97
N ASP A 245 0.38 13.22 1.18
CA ASP A 245 -0.94 13.12 0.57
C ASP A 245 -2.03 12.99 1.64
N LEU A 246 -1.81 12.15 2.66
CA LEU A 246 -2.73 11.98 3.78
C LEU A 246 -2.79 13.22 4.68
N ARG A 247 -1.66 13.90 4.91
CA ARG A 247 -1.63 15.19 5.63
C ARG A 247 -2.40 16.27 4.87
N SER A 248 -2.29 16.31 3.54
CA SER A 248 -3.07 17.22 2.68
C SER A 248 -4.57 16.92 2.78
N LEU A 249 -4.96 15.63 2.76
CA LEU A 249 -6.36 15.20 2.91
C LEU A 249 -6.96 15.64 4.25
N VAL A 250 -6.20 15.51 5.34
CA VAL A 250 -6.59 16.02 6.67
C VAL A 250 -6.67 17.54 6.64
N ALA A 251 -5.63 18.22 6.14
CA ALA A 251 -5.58 19.68 6.13
C ALA A 251 -6.74 20.31 5.36
N SER A 252 -7.19 19.68 4.27
CA SER A 252 -8.36 20.14 3.50
C SER A 252 -9.71 19.88 4.18
N GLY A 253 -9.75 19.09 5.26
CA GLY A 253 -10.99 18.71 5.96
C GLY A 253 -11.78 17.59 5.28
N ASN A 254 -11.10 16.71 4.53
CA ASN A 254 -11.73 15.62 3.77
C ASN A 254 -11.45 14.22 4.35
N ALA A 255 -10.70 14.14 5.46
CA ALA A 255 -10.37 12.90 6.13
C ALA A 255 -11.47 12.53 7.14
N GLN A 256 -12.17 11.42 6.91
CA GLN A 256 -13.27 10.96 7.77
C GLN A 256 -12.79 10.64 9.20
N ASP A 257 -13.52 11.12 10.21
CA ASP A 257 -13.22 10.90 11.64
C ASP A 257 -14.40 10.17 12.31
N LYS A 258 -14.12 9.07 13.02
CA LYS A 258 -15.14 8.25 13.71
C LYS A 258 -15.99 9.05 14.71
N LEU A 259 -15.44 10.07 15.34
CA LEU A 259 -16.07 10.83 16.41
C LEU A 259 -16.79 12.10 15.92
N VAL A 260 -16.73 12.41 14.62
CA VAL A 260 -17.42 13.58 14.05
C VAL A 260 -18.70 13.12 13.35
N ASP A 261 -19.83 13.73 13.71
CA ASP A 261 -21.15 13.45 13.12
C ASP A 261 -21.47 11.94 13.03
N GLY A 262 -21.29 11.22 14.14
CA GLY A 262 -21.52 9.77 14.21
C GLY A 262 -20.65 8.95 13.26
N GLY A 263 -19.48 9.46 12.87
CA GLY A 263 -18.56 8.82 11.93
C GLY A 263 -18.86 9.16 10.46
N LYS A 264 -19.77 10.09 10.17
CA LYS A 264 -20.04 10.59 8.81
C LYS A 264 -19.28 11.88 8.50
N GLY A 265 -18.78 12.57 9.53
CA GLY A 265 -18.04 13.81 9.39
C GLY A 265 -16.55 13.61 9.13
N SER A 266 -15.87 14.71 8.84
CA SER A 266 -14.43 14.76 8.61
C SER A 266 -13.72 15.52 9.72
N ALA A 267 -12.42 15.24 9.89
CA ALA A 267 -11.54 16.00 10.74
C ALA A 267 -11.51 17.49 10.31
N PRO A 268 -11.31 18.43 11.25
CA PRO A 268 -11.30 19.85 10.94
C PRO A 268 -10.14 20.24 10.00
N GLN A 269 -10.29 21.34 9.27
CA GLN A 269 -9.23 21.87 8.40
C GLN A 269 -8.01 22.32 9.21
N ALA A 270 -6.82 22.27 8.61
CA ALA A 270 -5.58 22.67 9.27
C ALA A 270 -5.04 24.01 8.74
N ALA A 271 -4.97 25.02 9.60
CA ALA A 271 -4.38 26.33 9.28
C ALA A 271 -2.89 26.23 8.96
N LYS A 272 -2.21 25.31 9.64
CA LYS A 272 -0.77 25.08 9.57
C LYS A 272 -0.45 23.59 9.64
N MET A 273 -0.36 22.96 8.47
CA MET A 273 0.12 21.59 8.32
C MET A 273 1.44 21.62 7.57
N MET A 274 2.56 21.31 8.23
CA MET A 274 3.87 21.33 7.58
C MET A 274 3.99 20.21 6.54
N LYS A 275 4.57 20.50 5.37
CA LYS A 275 4.96 19.46 4.41
C LYS A 275 6.20 18.75 4.95
N MET A 276 6.16 17.42 5.06
CA MET A 276 7.29 16.62 5.51
C MET A 276 8.39 16.57 4.45
N GLU A 277 9.64 16.55 4.90
CA GLU A 277 10.85 16.29 4.14
C GLU A 277 11.50 14.99 4.64
N TYR A 278 12.16 14.25 3.75
CA TYR A 278 12.84 13.02 4.14
C TYR A 278 14.16 13.34 4.84
N ASN A 279 14.46 12.65 5.94
CA ASN A 279 15.68 12.84 6.72
C ASN A 279 16.47 11.52 6.85
N CYS A 280 17.69 11.51 6.33
CA CYS A 280 18.52 10.31 6.26
C CYS A 280 19.06 9.85 7.61
N ASP A 281 19.23 10.75 8.57
CA ASP A 281 19.70 10.42 9.92
C ASP A 281 18.57 9.75 10.73
N LEU A 282 17.32 10.19 10.57
CA LEU A 282 16.13 9.47 11.07
C LEU A 282 16.00 8.09 10.42
N GLU A 283 16.24 7.95 9.11
CA GLU A 283 16.26 6.63 8.45
C GLU A 283 17.35 5.74 9.05
N LYS A 284 18.56 6.27 9.26
CA LYS A 284 19.67 5.50 9.83
C LYS A 284 19.28 4.93 11.20
N MET A 285 18.73 5.76 12.07
CA MET A 285 18.23 5.37 13.38
C MET A 285 17.10 4.33 13.29
N ALA A 286 16.12 4.55 12.41
CA ALA A 286 15.04 3.60 12.17
C ALA A 286 15.57 2.25 11.66
N ALA A 287 16.59 2.26 10.79
CA ALA A 287 17.20 1.05 10.25
C ALA A 287 17.97 0.25 11.31
N GLU A 288 18.76 0.92 12.15
CA GLU A 288 19.45 0.30 13.28
C GLU A 288 18.46 -0.34 14.26
N TYR A 289 17.32 0.30 14.52
CA TYR A 289 16.28 -0.26 15.38
C TYR A 289 15.56 -1.44 14.73
N ALA A 290 15.15 -1.30 13.46
CA ALA A 290 14.43 -2.33 12.72
C ALA A 290 15.21 -3.65 12.65
N ARG A 291 16.55 -3.59 12.52
CA ARG A 291 17.44 -4.76 12.53
C ARG A 291 17.38 -5.60 13.80
N LYS A 292 16.96 -5.02 14.93
CA LYS A 292 16.75 -5.78 16.17
C LYS A 292 15.58 -6.75 16.06
N CYS A 293 14.68 -6.55 15.09
CA CYS A 293 13.52 -7.41 14.83
C CYS A 293 12.60 -7.57 16.06
N ILE A 294 12.46 -6.48 16.82
CA ILE A 294 11.59 -6.39 18.00
C ILE A 294 10.40 -5.50 17.64
N TYR A 295 9.18 -6.05 17.67
CA TYR A 295 7.95 -5.27 17.50
C TYR A 295 7.53 -4.64 18.83
N LYS A 296 8.28 -3.63 19.25
CA LYS A 296 8.06 -2.80 20.44
C LYS A 296 8.68 -1.44 20.17
N HIS A 297 8.15 -0.36 20.74
CA HIS A 297 8.76 0.95 20.64
C HIS A 297 10.18 0.98 21.24
N SER A 298 11.06 1.77 20.61
CA SER A 298 12.37 2.13 21.14
C SER A 298 12.22 3.00 22.40
N THR A 299 13.31 3.25 23.13
CA THR A 299 13.26 4.18 24.27
C THR A 299 13.46 5.62 23.78
N ASP A 300 13.07 6.61 24.59
CA ASP A 300 13.28 8.02 24.24
C ASP A 300 14.78 8.35 24.10
N GLU A 301 15.63 7.73 24.92
CA GLU A 301 17.08 7.90 24.85
C GLU A 301 17.64 7.40 23.52
N TYR A 302 17.12 6.29 23.00
CA TYR A 302 17.51 5.77 21.68
C TYR A 302 17.12 6.73 20.55
N ARG A 303 16.01 7.46 20.71
CA ARG A 303 15.50 8.42 19.74
C ARG A 303 16.03 9.84 19.92
N GLY A 304 16.92 10.06 20.89
CA GLY A 304 17.59 11.34 21.10
C GLY A 304 18.64 11.60 20.03
N PHE A 305 18.50 12.68 19.27
CA PHE A 305 19.48 13.09 18.25
C PHE A 305 20.72 13.77 18.84
N THR A 306 20.49 14.62 19.85
CA THR A 306 21.48 15.38 20.63
C THR A 306 20.88 15.64 22.01
N GLU A 307 21.70 15.95 23.02
CA GLU A 307 21.22 16.33 24.37
C GLU A 307 20.24 17.54 24.36
N LYS A 308 20.20 18.32 23.27
CA LYS A 308 19.40 19.55 23.14
C LYS A 308 18.13 19.40 22.30
N SER A 309 17.92 18.26 21.65
CA SER A 309 16.74 17.99 20.82
C SER A 309 15.78 17.04 21.53
N LEU A 310 14.48 17.31 21.46
CA LEU A 310 13.47 16.34 21.89
C LEU A 310 13.65 15.01 21.13
N PRO A 311 13.33 13.86 21.76
CA PRO A 311 13.42 12.56 21.10
C PRO A 311 12.52 12.55 19.86
N ALA A 312 12.89 11.81 18.83
CA ALA A 312 12.01 11.62 17.68
C ALA A 312 10.71 10.88 18.09
N GLY A 313 9.61 11.17 17.41
CA GLY A 313 8.42 10.32 17.45
C GLY A 313 8.66 8.98 16.74
N GLU A 314 7.80 7.98 16.95
CA GLU A 314 7.96 6.66 16.33
C GLU A 314 6.63 6.01 16.01
N ASN A 315 6.52 5.46 14.80
CA ASN A 315 5.46 4.52 14.43
C ASN A 315 6.08 3.18 14.02
N LEU A 316 5.42 2.09 14.39
CA LEU A 316 5.80 0.73 14.04
C LEU A 316 4.65 0.04 13.30
N TYR A 317 5.00 -0.79 12.33
CA TYR A 317 4.04 -1.66 11.66
C TYR A 317 4.69 -3.01 11.38
N ARG A 318 3.88 -4.08 11.37
CA ARG A 318 4.35 -5.40 10.97
C ARG A 318 3.33 -6.13 10.12
N VAL A 319 3.84 -6.97 9.24
CA VAL A 319 3.04 -7.95 8.50
C VAL A 319 3.72 -9.31 8.57
N SER A 320 2.95 -10.40 8.60
CA SER A 320 3.47 -11.77 8.65
C SER A 320 4.05 -12.25 7.31
N ILE A 321 3.98 -11.43 6.27
CA ILE A 321 4.58 -11.68 4.96
C ILE A 321 6.09 -11.39 5.06
N LEU A 322 6.92 -12.42 4.91
CA LEU A 322 8.38 -12.34 5.15
C LEU A 322 9.15 -11.58 4.08
N ASP A 323 8.78 -11.78 2.82
CA ASP A 323 9.39 -11.16 1.65
C ASP A 323 8.46 -10.09 1.07
N ALA A 324 7.72 -9.39 1.93
CA ALA A 324 6.84 -8.31 1.51
C ALA A 324 7.63 -7.28 0.69
N ASP A 325 7.06 -6.88 -0.45
CA ASP A 325 7.63 -5.80 -1.24
C ASP A 325 7.73 -4.54 -0.39
N LYS A 326 8.90 -3.89 -0.41
CA LYS A 326 9.17 -2.75 0.48
C LYS A 326 8.34 -1.52 0.12
N VAL A 327 8.06 -1.30 -1.17
CA VAL A 327 7.21 -0.18 -1.61
C VAL A 327 5.79 -0.40 -1.09
N LYS A 328 5.27 -1.63 -1.19
CA LYS A 328 3.94 -1.98 -0.67
C LYS A 328 3.88 -1.95 0.85
N ALA A 329 4.87 -2.48 1.54
CA ALA A 329 4.95 -2.41 3.00
C ALA A 329 4.97 -0.96 3.51
N ALA A 330 5.60 -0.03 2.78
CA ALA A 330 5.54 1.40 3.08
C ALA A 330 4.13 1.99 2.93
N GLU A 331 3.42 1.65 1.84
CA GLU A 331 2.02 2.06 1.63
C GLU A 331 1.12 1.47 2.73
N TRP A 332 1.22 0.17 3.01
CA TRP A 332 0.39 -0.52 4.01
C TRP A 332 0.58 0.03 5.42
N ALA A 333 1.83 0.23 5.84
CA ALA A 333 2.14 0.78 7.16
C ALA A 333 1.52 2.16 7.34
N THR A 334 1.76 3.06 6.37
CA THR A 334 1.30 4.44 6.43
C THR A 334 -0.22 4.53 6.46
N ARG A 335 -0.91 3.72 5.63
CA ARG A 335 -2.39 3.69 5.59
C ARG A 335 -3.01 3.03 6.81
N ALA A 336 -2.38 2.01 7.37
CA ALA A 336 -2.84 1.39 8.62
C ALA A 336 -2.73 2.36 9.80
N TRP A 337 -1.64 3.13 9.88
CA TRP A 337 -1.53 4.19 10.89
C TRP A 337 -2.59 5.27 10.70
N PHE A 338 -2.89 5.64 9.46
CA PHE A 338 -3.90 6.65 9.17
C PHE A 338 -5.33 6.18 9.44
N SER A 339 -5.63 4.87 9.28
CA SER A 339 -6.99 4.34 9.47
C SER A 339 -7.51 4.48 10.90
N GLU A 340 -6.63 4.69 11.87
CA GLU A 340 -7.03 4.98 13.26
C GLU A 340 -8.00 6.17 13.35
N LEU A 341 -7.88 7.20 12.48
CA LEU A 341 -8.82 8.31 12.47
C LEU A 341 -10.27 7.87 12.16
N LYS A 342 -10.45 7.03 11.13
CA LYS A 342 -11.78 6.56 10.72
C LYS A 342 -12.33 5.44 11.61
N GLU A 343 -11.46 4.73 12.33
CA GLU A 343 -11.86 3.61 13.21
C GLU A 343 -12.10 4.06 14.66
N VAL A 344 -11.29 4.99 15.14
CA VAL A 344 -11.15 5.33 16.56
C VAL A 344 -11.44 6.81 16.79
N GLY A 345 -10.93 7.68 15.92
CA GLY A 345 -11.27 9.11 15.86
C GLY A 345 -10.65 9.98 16.96
N ILE A 346 -10.59 11.28 16.67
CA ILE A 346 -10.12 12.34 17.59
C ILE A 346 -11.28 13.29 17.95
N GLY A 347 -12.14 13.60 16.98
CA GLY A 347 -13.28 14.52 17.15
C GLY A 347 -12.96 15.96 16.76
N SER A 348 -14.00 16.80 16.71
CA SER A 348 -13.96 18.15 16.13
C SER A 348 -13.02 19.13 16.86
N GLU A 349 -12.72 18.89 18.14
CA GLU A 349 -11.77 19.71 18.91
C GLU A 349 -10.30 19.46 18.52
N ASN A 350 -10.03 18.39 17.78
CA ASN A 350 -8.69 17.98 17.35
C ASN A 350 -7.67 17.86 18.49
N ASN A 351 -8.13 17.60 19.73
CA ASN A 351 -7.32 17.57 20.93
C ASN A 351 -7.01 16.13 21.35
N LEU A 352 -5.73 15.77 21.47
CA LEU A 352 -5.32 14.45 21.94
C LEU A 352 -5.48 14.34 23.46
N THR A 353 -6.70 14.13 23.94
CA THR A 353 -6.97 14.05 25.38
C THR A 353 -6.44 12.75 26.00
N ARG A 354 -6.25 12.76 27.34
CA ARG A 354 -5.88 11.54 28.07
C ARG A 354 -6.90 10.43 27.93
N ALA A 355 -8.19 10.78 27.89
CA ALA A 355 -9.28 9.84 27.69
C ALA A 355 -9.16 9.12 26.33
N LEU A 356 -8.89 9.87 25.25
CA LEU A 356 -8.70 9.28 23.92
C LEU A 356 -7.48 8.35 23.87
N TRP A 357 -6.36 8.78 24.48
CA TRP A 357 -5.11 8.02 24.55
C TRP A 357 -5.28 6.69 25.30
N ASP A 358 -5.96 6.73 26.45
CA ASP A 358 -6.10 5.59 27.35
C ASP A 358 -7.11 4.53 26.86
N ARG A 359 -7.91 4.79 25.82
CA ARG A 359 -8.79 3.77 25.21
C ARG A 359 -8.02 2.51 24.78
N SER A 360 -6.78 2.70 24.32
CA SER A 360 -5.88 1.62 23.92
C SER A 360 -5.51 0.64 25.05
N LYS A 361 -5.59 1.06 26.32
CA LYS A 361 -5.28 0.23 27.49
C LYS A 361 -6.31 -0.88 27.71
N GLY A 362 -7.58 -0.60 27.40
CA GLY A 362 -8.67 -1.58 27.50
C GLY A 362 -8.90 -2.37 26.21
N ASN A 363 -8.52 -1.82 25.06
CA ASN A 363 -8.67 -2.48 23.77
C ASN A 363 -7.57 -2.01 22.80
N LEU A 364 -6.66 -2.90 22.43
CA LEU A 364 -5.53 -2.59 21.53
C LEU A 364 -5.98 -2.12 20.13
N LYS A 365 -7.25 -2.32 19.74
CA LYS A 365 -7.81 -1.79 18.47
C LYS A 365 -8.20 -0.31 18.56
N MET A 366 -8.15 0.29 19.76
CA MET A 366 -8.48 1.70 20.00
C MET A 366 -7.21 2.58 20.07
N GLN A 367 -6.17 2.22 19.30
CA GLN A 367 -4.98 3.05 19.16
C GLN A 367 -5.28 4.25 18.26
N ILE A 368 -4.69 5.39 18.59
CA ILE A 368 -4.80 6.64 17.82
C ILE A 368 -3.46 7.36 17.66
N GLY A 369 -2.44 6.87 18.36
CA GLY A 369 -1.12 7.51 18.45
C GLY A 369 -0.34 7.49 17.14
N HIS A 370 -0.61 6.52 16.26
CA HIS A 370 0.08 6.45 14.99
C HIS A 370 -0.47 7.50 14.02
N TYR A 371 -1.79 7.64 13.95
CA TYR A 371 -2.44 8.71 13.20
C TYR A 371 -2.02 10.08 13.71
N THR A 372 -2.06 10.33 15.03
CA THR A 372 -1.75 11.66 15.55
C THR A 372 -0.30 12.06 15.31
N GLN A 373 0.64 11.13 15.30
CA GLN A 373 2.02 11.44 14.91
C GLN A 373 2.14 11.74 13.42
N LEU A 374 1.46 10.97 12.56
CA LEU A 374 1.43 11.19 11.11
C LEU A 374 0.81 12.56 10.76
N ALA A 375 -0.29 12.92 11.43
CA ALA A 375 -1.04 14.16 11.21
C ALA A 375 -0.56 15.35 12.07
N TRP A 376 0.53 15.19 12.84
CA TRP A 376 0.98 16.25 13.75
C TRP A 376 1.41 17.50 12.98
N GLY A 377 0.77 18.64 13.25
CA GLY A 377 0.87 19.84 12.42
C GLY A 377 2.30 20.35 12.25
N ASN A 378 3.11 20.30 13.31
CA ASN A 378 4.48 20.80 13.32
C ASN A 378 5.56 19.79 12.90
N THR A 379 5.22 18.50 12.79
CA THR A 379 6.20 17.49 12.34
C THR A 379 6.49 17.70 10.85
N ASP A 380 7.75 17.94 10.49
CA ASP A 380 8.17 18.28 9.13
C ASP A 380 9.31 17.39 8.59
N LYS A 381 9.74 16.38 9.35
CA LYS A 381 10.75 15.41 8.95
C LYS A 381 10.32 13.98 9.27
N ILE A 382 10.66 13.08 8.36
CA ILE A 382 10.44 11.64 8.52
C ILE A 382 11.65 10.86 8.00
N GLY A 383 11.98 9.76 8.65
CA GLY A 383 12.91 8.76 8.14
C GLY A 383 12.45 7.36 8.53
N CYS A 384 12.43 6.43 7.58
CA CYS A 384 11.85 5.11 7.77
C CYS A 384 12.78 4.01 7.31
N SER A 385 12.57 2.80 7.83
CA SER A 385 13.24 1.59 7.38
C SER A 385 12.30 0.38 7.42
N ILE A 386 12.58 -0.59 6.55
CA ILE A 386 11.85 -1.85 6.44
C ILE A 386 12.83 -3.01 6.55
N GLN A 387 12.65 -3.83 7.59
CA GLN A 387 13.46 -5.01 7.87
C GLN A 387 12.64 -6.29 7.70
N GLN A 388 13.17 -7.21 6.90
CA GLN A 388 12.67 -8.59 6.85
C GLN A 388 13.29 -9.37 8.02
N CYS A 389 12.45 -9.85 8.92
CA CYS A 389 12.85 -10.55 10.14
C CYS A 389 12.57 -12.04 9.97
N LEU A 390 13.60 -12.79 9.56
CA LEU A 390 13.46 -14.19 9.15
C LEU A 390 13.31 -15.17 10.33
N GLY A 391 13.78 -14.80 11.52
CA GLY A 391 13.77 -15.65 12.73
C GLY A 391 14.47 -16.99 12.54
N ASN A 392 14.43 -17.84 13.58
CA ASN A 392 14.76 -19.27 13.45
C ASN A 392 13.50 -20.09 13.08
N ILE A 393 13.65 -21.37 12.70
CA ILE A 393 12.50 -22.28 12.50
C ILE A 393 11.70 -22.38 13.81
N GLY A 394 10.38 -22.12 13.76
CA GLY A 394 9.49 -22.09 14.94
C GLY A 394 9.34 -20.73 15.62
N ASP A 395 10.05 -19.70 15.16
CA ASP A 395 10.04 -18.36 15.76
C ASP A 395 8.82 -17.52 15.35
N LYS A 396 8.07 -17.02 16.34
CA LYS A 396 6.93 -16.11 16.13
C LYS A 396 7.35 -14.70 15.70
N ARG A 397 8.66 -14.41 15.63
CA ARG A 397 9.23 -13.14 15.14
C ARG A 397 9.33 -13.04 13.61
N LYS A 398 8.87 -14.06 12.87
CA LYS A 398 8.77 -14.04 11.40
C LYS A 398 7.82 -12.94 10.92
N GLN A 399 8.39 -11.84 10.41
CA GLN A 399 7.63 -10.67 9.97
C GLN A 399 8.44 -9.78 9.02
N THR A 400 7.75 -8.93 8.26
CA THR A 400 8.34 -7.68 7.77
C THR A 400 7.99 -6.57 8.76
N LEU A 401 9.01 -5.94 9.33
CA LEU A 401 8.90 -4.86 10.31
C LEU A 401 9.20 -3.52 9.64
N VAL A 402 8.29 -2.56 9.81
CA VAL A 402 8.43 -1.17 9.37
C VAL A 402 8.59 -0.28 10.60
N VAL A 403 9.59 0.60 10.55
CA VAL A 403 9.88 1.60 11.59
C VAL A 403 9.96 2.95 10.91
N CYS A 404 9.23 3.94 11.41
CA CYS A 404 9.38 5.34 11.00
C CYS A 404 9.63 6.21 12.22
N HIS A 405 10.61 7.11 12.11
CA HIS A 405 10.89 8.15 13.09
C HIS A 405 10.50 9.53 12.56
N TYR A 406 10.03 10.39 13.45
CA TYR A 406 9.41 11.68 13.12
C TYR A 406 10.05 12.82 13.89
N GLN A 407 10.27 13.95 13.23
CA GLN A 407 10.71 15.18 13.88
C GLN A 407 9.96 16.39 13.31
N GLU A 408 9.47 17.34 14.11
CA GLU A 408 9.36 17.35 15.57
C GLU A 408 8.50 16.21 16.13
N ILE A 409 8.66 15.88 17.41
CA ILE A 409 7.84 14.88 18.10
C ILE A 409 6.39 15.37 18.28
N GLY A 410 5.45 14.47 17.98
CA GLY A 410 4.03 14.67 18.16
C GLY A 410 3.50 14.10 19.48
N ASN A 411 2.27 13.61 19.45
CA ASN A 411 1.62 12.83 20.52
C ASN A 411 1.67 13.46 21.92
N ARG A 412 1.68 14.79 22.01
CA ARG A 412 1.64 15.50 23.29
C ARG A 412 0.21 15.48 23.84
N VAL A 413 -0.03 14.62 24.82
CA VAL A 413 -1.36 14.50 25.46
C VAL A 413 -1.80 15.85 26.02
N GLY A 414 -3.06 16.21 25.77
CA GLY A 414 -3.67 17.49 26.12
C GLY A 414 -3.35 18.62 25.15
N LYS A 415 -2.71 18.34 24.01
CA LYS A 415 -2.46 19.30 22.93
C LYS A 415 -3.25 18.93 21.68
N ILE A 416 -3.55 19.95 20.89
CA ILE A 416 -4.14 19.77 19.56
C ILE A 416 -3.14 19.09 18.62
N VAL A 417 -3.63 18.21 17.75
CA VAL A 417 -2.82 17.49 16.76
C VAL A 417 -2.26 18.47 15.72
N TYR A 418 -3.09 19.41 15.28
CA TYR A 418 -2.73 20.53 14.41
C TYR A 418 -3.62 21.73 14.69
N GLU A 419 -3.16 22.90 14.27
CA GLU A 419 -3.92 24.15 14.39
C GLU A 419 -5.13 24.15 13.44
N ILE A 420 -6.33 24.33 13.97
CA ILE A 420 -7.56 24.35 13.19
C ILE A 420 -7.70 25.69 12.45
N GLY A 421 -8.03 25.63 11.16
CA GLY A 421 -8.40 26.80 10.36
C GLY A 421 -8.25 26.55 8.87
N THR A 422 -8.51 27.59 8.06
CA THR A 422 -8.43 27.49 6.60
C THR A 422 -7.04 27.03 6.15
N PRO A 423 -6.92 26.07 5.22
CA PRO A 423 -5.63 25.57 4.74
C PRO A 423 -4.62 26.68 4.43
N CYS A 424 -3.41 26.53 4.95
CA CYS A 424 -2.29 27.45 4.76
C CYS A 424 -2.46 28.88 5.32
N SER A 425 -3.53 29.19 6.05
CA SER A 425 -3.77 30.53 6.60
C SER A 425 -2.72 30.96 7.62
N ASN A 426 -2.03 30.01 8.26
CA ASN A 426 -0.98 30.28 9.26
C ASN A 426 0.35 29.58 8.93
N CYS A 427 0.70 29.48 7.64
CA CYS A 427 2.02 28.99 7.27
C CYS A 427 3.12 29.96 7.75
N PRO A 428 4.24 29.47 8.32
CA PRO A 428 5.31 30.33 8.80
C PRO A 428 5.98 31.14 7.69
N SER A 429 6.63 32.24 8.07
CA SER A 429 7.49 33.00 7.16
C SER A 429 8.57 32.10 6.54
N GLY A 430 8.80 32.23 5.24
CA GLY A 430 9.70 31.37 4.47
C GLY A 430 9.04 30.12 3.88
N TYR A 431 7.74 29.90 4.12
CA TYR A 431 6.97 28.79 3.55
C TYR A 431 5.94 29.29 2.54
N LYS A 432 5.50 28.41 1.64
CA LYS A 432 4.43 28.62 0.68
C LYS A 432 3.39 27.51 0.82
N CYS A 433 2.15 27.80 0.42
CA CYS A 433 1.11 26.78 0.34
C CYS A 433 1.37 25.88 -0.88
N GLU A 434 1.41 24.57 -0.67
CA GLU A 434 1.47 23.57 -1.73
C GLU A 434 0.55 22.40 -1.35
N ASN A 435 -0.55 22.23 -2.07
CA ASN A 435 -1.59 21.20 -1.79
C ASN A 435 -2.01 21.21 -0.31
N ASN A 436 -2.47 22.35 0.21
CA ASN A 436 -2.91 22.52 1.60
C ASN A 436 -1.81 22.36 2.67
N LEU A 437 -0.54 22.22 2.27
CA LEU A 437 0.60 22.09 3.18
C LEU A 437 1.54 23.29 3.13
N CYS A 438 2.18 23.60 4.24
CA CYS A 438 3.23 24.60 4.35
C CYS A 438 4.57 23.98 3.89
N ALA A 439 4.97 24.25 2.66
CA ALA A 439 6.22 23.80 2.06
C ALA A 439 7.30 24.90 2.11
N LYS A 440 8.56 24.58 2.42
CA LYS A 440 9.64 25.57 2.41
C LYS A 440 9.76 26.20 1.01
N LYS A 441 9.94 27.52 0.94
CA LYS A 441 10.28 28.18 -0.32
C LYS A 441 11.69 27.72 -0.72
N SER A 442 11.87 27.30 -1.98
CA SER A 442 13.22 27.08 -2.52
C SER A 442 13.97 28.41 -2.47
N ARG A 443 15.21 28.40 -1.98
CA ARG A 443 16.08 29.57 -2.11
C ARG A 443 16.38 29.72 -3.60
N SER A 444 15.93 30.82 -4.19
CA SER A 444 16.24 31.23 -5.57
C SER A 444 17.72 31.53 -5.72
#